data_AF-A0AAV8URT5-F1
#
_entry.id   AF-A0AAV8URT5-F1
#
_cell.length_a   1.000
_cell.length_b   1.000
_cell.length_c   1.000
_cell.angle_alpha   90.00
_cell.angle_beta   90.00
_cell.angle_gamma   90.00
#
_symmetry.space_group_name_H-M   'P 1'
#
loop_
_entity.id
_entity.type
_entity.pdbx_description
1 polymer ?
#
loop_
_entity_poly.entity_id
_entity_poly.type
_entity_poly.pdbx_seq_one_letter_code
_entity_poly.pdbx_strand_id
1 'polypeptide(L)'
;MGQRPLLPCGYGGMTAFSISSLMYVSAILIVVASGMGFSHEEELLTERWGYATLVDYSLSVIFVALYFTFNGIYHGTLRRNIFVIGGVVLFGHIVTMAYLCYLTFEHRSLRDALIVWNTNPDGEARGEMKRKNPLTWIIAGVAFVLFLYFLYVCVRAIQAESLGIGWEKTKRNPWILLTFINNLIGLVFVVSYILISEQATFYALPWILALVFGGNGVSMLYVVHKMLSNTGASPLEAMLTQNPRDGFLQ
;
A
#
# COMPACT_ATOMS: atom_id res chain seq x y z
N MET A 1 33.08 -11.14 -13.89
CA MET A 1 31.69 -11.22 -13.38
C MET A 1 31.76 -11.54 -11.89
N GLY A 2 31.79 -10.51 -11.03
CA GLY A 2 31.75 -10.73 -9.59
C GLY A 2 30.32 -11.07 -9.17
N GLN A 3 30.12 -12.25 -8.59
CA GLN A 3 28.87 -12.56 -7.89
C GLN A 3 28.67 -11.50 -6.81
N ARG A 4 27.63 -10.67 -6.96
CA ARG A 4 27.19 -9.82 -5.84
C ARG A 4 26.86 -10.76 -4.69
N PRO A 5 27.35 -10.51 -3.47
CA PRO A 5 26.93 -11.29 -2.32
C PRO A 5 25.40 -11.18 -2.25
N LEU A 6 24.73 -12.32 -2.38
CA LEU A 6 23.32 -12.45 -2.07
C LEU A 6 23.19 -12.08 -0.59
N LEU A 7 22.82 -10.82 -0.32
CA LEU A 7 22.36 -10.45 1.02
C LEU A 7 21.28 -11.47 1.38
N PRO A 8 21.42 -12.16 2.53
CA PRO A 8 20.49 -13.21 2.91
C PRO A 8 19.07 -12.65 2.84
N CYS A 9 18.16 -13.43 2.25
CA CYS A 9 16.74 -13.13 2.03
C CYS A 9 16.18 -12.18 3.08
N GLY A 10 15.32 -11.24 2.67
CA GLY A 10 14.64 -10.27 3.54
C GLY A 10 13.75 -10.89 4.63
N TYR A 11 14.37 -11.57 5.61
CA TYR A 11 13.73 -12.23 6.74
C TYR A 11 12.95 -11.24 7.59
N GLY A 12 13.41 -9.99 7.72
CA GLY A 12 12.68 -8.94 8.42
C GLY A 12 11.32 -8.63 7.79
N GLY A 13 11.27 -8.48 6.47
CA GLY A 13 10.04 -8.20 5.74
C GLY A 13 9.06 -9.38 5.72
N MET A 14 9.58 -10.60 5.51
CA MET A 14 8.74 -11.81 5.60
C MET A 14 8.18 -12.02 7.02
N THR A 15 8.97 -11.72 8.05
CA THR A 15 8.51 -11.75 9.44
C THR A 15 7.39 -10.74 9.67
N ALA A 16 7.55 -9.50 9.20
CA ALA A 16 6.52 -8.48 9.31
C ALA A 16 5.20 -8.92 8.62
N PHE A 17 5.26 -9.42 7.39
CA PHE A 17 4.08 -9.89 6.66
C PHE A 17 3.42 -11.10 7.32
N SER A 18 4.22 -12.01 7.87
CA SER A 18 3.70 -13.19 8.58
C SER A 18 3.01 -12.79 9.88
N ILE A 19 3.60 -11.88 10.66
CA ILE A 19 3.00 -11.33 11.88
C ILE A 19 1.69 -10.60 11.54
N SER A 20 1.70 -9.74 10.52
CA SER A 20 0.50 -9.03 10.05
C SER A 20 -0.61 -9.98 9.61
N SER A 21 -0.27 -11.07 8.91
CA SER A 21 -1.23 -12.09 8.49
C SER A 21 -1.81 -12.84 9.69
N LEU A 22 -0.98 -13.21 10.67
CA LEU A 22 -1.41 -13.86 11.91
C LEU A 22 -2.32 -12.94 12.75
N MET A 23 -2.00 -11.65 12.83
CA MET A 23 -2.85 -10.65 13.49
C MET A 23 -4.23 -10.60 12.83
N TYR A 24 -4.31 -10.59 11.50
CA TYR A 24 -5.57 -10.58 10.77
C TYR A 24 -6.42 -11.83 11.00
N VAL A 25 -5.80 -13.01 10.85
CA VAL A 25 -6.49 -14.29 11.06
C VAL A 25 -6.99 -14.36 12.50
N SER A 26 -6.18 -13.94 13.47
CA SER A 26 -6.60 -13.89 14.88
C SER A 26 -7.77 -12.95 15.09
N ALA A 27 -7.77 -11.76 14.46
CA ALA A 27 -8.87 -10.81 14.54
C ALA A 27 -10.17 -11.40 13.96
N ILE A 28 -10.11 -12.03 12.79
CA ILE A 28 -11.28 -12.71 12.18
C ILE A 28 -11.78 -13.81 13.11
N LEU A 29 -10.89 -14.65 13.64
CA LEU A 29 -11.28 -15.74 14.53
C LEU A 29 -11.96 -15.22 15.81
N ILE A 30 -11.48 -14.10 16.38
CA ILE A 30 -12.12 -13.45 17.54
C ILE A 30 -13.52 -12.93 17.17
N VAL A 31 -13.67 -12.28 16.01
CA VAL A 31 -14.96 -11.77 15.54
C VAL A 31 -15.96 -12.91 15.29
N VAL A 32 -15.52 -14.01 14.67
CA VAL A 32 -16.35 -15.19 14.41
C VAL A 32 -16.71 -15.90 15.71
N ALA A 33 -15.73 -16.16 16.59
CA ALA A 33 -15.92 -16.87 17.85
C ALA A 33 -16.81 -16.10 18.85
N SER A 34 -16.84 -14.77 18.78
CA SER A 34 -17.71 -13.94 19.60
C SER A 34 -19.17 -13.92 19.14
N GLY A 35 -19.52 -14.59 18.05
CA GLY A 35 -20.90 -14.66 17.54
C GLY A 35 -21.41 -13.34 16.96
N MET A 36 -20.53 -12.34 16.80
CA MET A 36 -20.87 -11.00 16.30
C MET A 36 -20.79 -10.88 14.77
N GLY A 37 -20.54 -12.00 14.07
CA GLY A 37 -20.02 -12.04 12.70
C GLY A 37 -20.91 -11.46 11.59
N PHE A 38 -22.14 -11.04 11.86
CA PHE A 38 -23.03 -10.37 10.87
C PHE A 38 -23.94 -9.29 11.46
N SER A 39 -23.83 -8.98 12.76
CA SER A 39 -24.61 -7.90 13.37
C SER A 39 -23.80 -6.61 13.38
N HIS A 40 -24.46 -5.45 13.30
CA HIS A 40 -23.84 -4.12 13.42
C HIS A 40 -22.94 -3.71 12.23
N GLU A 41 -23.13 -4.28 11.04
CA GLU A 41 -22.44 -3.81 9.82
C GLU A 41 -22.85 -2.37 9.45
N GLU A 42 -24.11 -2.01 9.71
CA GLU A 42 -24.64 -0.65 9.47
C GLU A 42 -23.91 0.40 10.32
N GLU A 43 -23.36 0.02 11.47
CA GLU A 43 -22.58 0.92 12.32
C GLU A 43 -21.26 1.33 11.66
N LEU A 44 -20.69 0.51 10.77
CA LEU A 44 -19.50 0.88 10.00
C LEU A 44 -19.76 2.10 9.10
N LEU A 45 -21.00 2.25 8.60
CA LEU A 45 -21.39 3.35 7.73
C LEU A 45 -21.97 4.54 8.49
N THR A 46 -22.60 4.30 9.63
CA THR A 46 -23.30 5.34 10.41
C THR A 46 -22.40 5.98 11.47
N GLU A 47 -21.46 5.25 12.08
CA GLU A 47 -20.49 5.79 13.03
C GLU A 47 -19.38 6.57 12.32
N ARG A 48 -18.98 7.70 12.90
CA ARG A 48 -18.04 8.64 12.25
C ARG A 48 -16.65 8.03 12.07
N TRP A 49 -16.14 7.37 13.12
CA TRP A 49 -14.85 6.67 13.04
C TRP A 49 -14.94 5.40 12.20
N GLY A 50 -16.06 4.67 12.25
CA GLY A 50 -16.31 3.53 11.36
C GLY A 50 -16.20 3.92 9.89
N TYR A 51 -16.87 5.02 9.53
CA TYR A 51 -16.83 5.55 8.17
C TYR A 51 -15.43 6.02 7.78
N ALA A 52 -14.72 6.72 8.67
CA ALA A 52 -13.34 7.15 8.42
C ALA A 52 -12.40 5.95 8.17
N THR A 53 -12.51 4.89 8.97
CA THR A 53 -11.74 3.65 8.81
C THR A 53 -12.08 2.94 7.50
N LEU A 54 -13.36 2.92 7.10
CA LEU A 54 -13.79 2.34 5.82
C LEU A 54 -13.27 3.13 4.61
N VAL A 55 -13.29 4.47 4.67
CA VAL A 55 -12.70 5.31 3.63
C VAL A 55 -11.19 5.07 3.54
N ASP A 56 -10.50 5.00 4.68
CA ASP A 56 -9.07 4.71 4.72
C ASP A 56 -8.74 3.33 4.10
N TYR A 57 -9.55 2.32 4.40
CA TYR A 57 -9.45 0.99 3.78
C TYR A 57 -9.61 1.08 2.27
N SER A 58 -10.64 1.79 1.80
CA SER A 58 -10.93 1.96 0.37
C SER A 58 -9.75 2.61 -0.36
N LEU A 59 -9.09 3.61 0.25
CA LEU A 59 -7.89 4.22 -0.31
C LEU A 59 -6.73 3.24 -0.38
N SER A 60 -6.55 2.40 0.63
CA SER A 60 -5.53 1.35 0.61
C SER A 60 -5.78 0.32 -0.51
N VAL A 61 -7.03 -0.08 -0.72
CA VAL A 61 -7.42 -0.96 -1.84
C VAL A 61 -7.12 -0.30 -3.19
N ILE A 62 -7.43 0.99 -3.34
CA ILE A 62 -7.10 1.76 -4.56
C ILE A 62 -5.59 1.81 -4.75
N PHE A 63 -4.80 2.08 -3.70
CA PHE A 63 -3.35 2.05 -3.77
C PHE A 63 -2.84 0.70 -4.27
N VAL A 64 -3.33 -0.40 -3.67
CA VAL A 64 -2.97 -1.78 -4.05
C VAL A 64 -3.38 -2.08 -5.50
N ALA A 65 -4.56 -1.61 -5.93
CA ALA A 65 -5.03 -1.79 -7.29
C ALA A 65 -4.16 -1.03 -8.29
N LEU A 66 -3.78 0.22 -8.01
CA LEU A 66 -2.85 0.98 -8.83
C LEU A 66 -1.48 0.29 -8.84
N TYR A 67 -0.99 -0.12 -7.67
CA TYR A 67 0.27 -0.87 -7.55
C TYR A 67 0.26 -2.13 -8.41
N PHE A 68 -0.73 -3.01 -8.33
CA PHE A 68 -0.74 -4.24 -9.14
C PHE A 68 -1.11 -3.98 -10.61
N THR A 69 -1.85 -2.92 -10.92
CA THR A 69 -2.12 -2.56 -12.31
C THR A 69 -0.85 -2.06 -13.00
N PHE A 70 -0.01 -1.29 -12.31
CA PHE A 70 1.22 -0.76 -12.89
C PHE A 70 2.43 -1.69 -12.69
N ASN A 71 2.58 -2.32 -11.52
CA ASN A 71 3.69 -3.22 -11.20
C ASN A 71 3.41 -4.69 -11.56
N GLY A 72 2.16 -5.12 -11.48
CA GLY A 72 1.79 -6.51 -11.77
C GLY A 72 1.83 -6.90 -13.25
N ILE A 73 1.86 -5.94 -14.19
CA ILE A 73 2.03 -6.23 -15.63
C ILE A 73 3.37 -6.93 -15.90
N TYR A 74 4.40 -6.61 -15.12
CA TYR A 74 5.73 -7.18 -15.29
C TYR A 74 5.92 -8.51 -14.57
N HIS A 75 5.29 -8.67 -13.40
CA HIS A 75 5.40 -9.92 -12.65
C HIS A 75 4.40 -10.99 -13.12
N GLY A 76 3.29 -10.64 -13.80
CA GLY A 76 2.20 -11.58 -14.06
C GLY A 76 1.17 -11.19 -15.10
N THR A 77 0.21 -12.09 -15.32
CA THR A 77 -0.89 -11.89 -16.26
C THR A 77 -1.98 -10.99 -15.68
N LEU A 78 -2.70 -10.27 -16.53
CA LEU A 78 -3.89 -9.47 -16.15
C LEU A 78 -4.85 -10.26 -15.24
N ARG A 79 -5.04 -11.55 -15.53
CA ARG A 79 -5.87 -12.47 -14.72
C ARG A 79 -5.42 -12.55 -13.27
N ARG A 80 -4.10 -12.61 -13.03
CA ARG A 80 -3.54 -12.67 -11.68
C ARG A 80 -3.75 -11.37 -10.92
N ASN A 81 -3.59 -10.23 -11.58
CA ASN A 81 -3.82 -8.92 -10.96
C ASN A 81 -5.30 -8.74 -10.60
N ILE A 82 -6.21 -9.13 -11.49
CA ILE A 82 -7.66 -9.13 -11.19
C ILE A 82 -7.96 -10.04 -10.00
N PHE A 83 -7.35 -11.23 -9.94
CA PHE A 83 -7.55 -12.15 -8.83
C PHE A 83 -7.05 -11.57 -7.50
N VAL A 84 -5.87 -10.95 -7.48
CA VAL A 84 -5.33 -10.33 -6.25
C VAL A 84 -6.17 -9.13 -5.83
N ILE A 85 -6.54 -8.23 -6.75
CA ILE A 85 -7.37 -7.05 -6.44
C ILE A 85 -8.75 -7.49 -5.94
N GLY A 86 -9.40 -8.42 -6.63
CA GLY A 86 -10.69 -8.97 -6.20
C GLY A 86 -10.59 -9.67 -4.85
N GLY A 87 -9.50 -10.42 -4.61
CA GLY A 87 -9.22 -11.03 -3.33
C GLY A 87 -9.02 -10.00 -2.22
N VAL A 88 -8.36 -8.88 -2.48
CA VAL A 88 -8.17 -7.80 -1.51
C VAL A 88 -9.50 -7.12 -1.16
N VAL A 89 -10.40 -6.95 -2.13
CA VAL A 89 -11.76 -6.42 -1.88
C VAL A 89 -12.58 -7.38 -1.02
N LEU A 90 -12.48 -8.69 -1.26
CA LEU A 90 -13.30 -9.69 -0.58
C LEU A 90 -12.75 -10.11 0.79
N PHE A 91 -11.43 -10.20 0.91
CA PHE A 91 -10.77 -10.79 2.08
C PHE A 91 -9.81 -9.82 2.78
N GLY A 92 -9.62 -8.61 2.27
CA GLY A 92 -8.72 -7.62 2.83
C GLY A 92 -7.26 -7.82 2.45
N HIS A 93 -6.38 -7.08 3.12
CA HIS A 93 -4.94 -7.03 2.83
C HIS A 93 -4.18 -8.32 3.20
N ILE A 94 -4.82 -9.30 3.84
CA ILE A 94 -4.22 -10.64 3.99
C ILE A 94 -3.88 -11.26 2.63
N VAL A 95 -4.69 -10.98 1.59
CA VAL A 95 -4.40 -11.45 0.23
C VAL A 95 -3.15 -10.75 -0.32
N THR A 96 -3.02 -9.43 -0.09
CA THR A 96 -1.80 -8.69 -0.44
C THR A 96 -0.58 -9.29 0.24
N MET A 97 -0.66 -9.58 1.54
CA MET A 97 0.44 -10.16 2.32
C MET A 97 0.83 -11.55 1.82
N ALA A 98 -0.16 -12.46 1.67
CA ALA A 98 0.07 -13.81 1.19
C ALA A 98 0.71 -13.80 -0.21
N TYR A 99 0.22 -12.92 -1.07
CA TYR A 99 0.74 -12.78 -2.42
C TYR A 99 2.17 -12.21 -2.45
N LEU A 100 2.50 -11.25 -1.59
CA LEU A 100 3.87 -10.74 -1.45
C LEU A 100 4.82 -11.77 -0.84
N CYS A 101 4.38 -12.57 0.12
CA CYS A 101 5.16 -13.70 0.61
C CYS A 101 5.47 -14.68 -0.53
N TYR A 102 4.46 -15.04 -1.33
CA TYR A 102 4.64 -15.88 -2.52
C TYR A 102 5.69 -15.28 -3.47
N LEU A 103 5.55 -14.01 -3.86
CA LEU A 103 6.52 -13.33 -4.73
C LEU A 103 7.92 -13.25 -4.10
N THR A 104 8.00 -13.03 -2.79
CA THR A 104 9.28 -12.98 -2.06
C THR A 104 9.97 -14.33 -2.08
N PHE A 105 9.24 -15.44 -1.97
CA PHE A 105 9.80 -16.79 -2.12
C PHE A 105 10.24 -17.06 -3.56
N GLU A 106 9.43 -16.66 -4.54
CA GLU A 106 9.73 -16.83 -5.97
C GLU A 106 11.01 -16.07 -6.37
N HIS A 107 11.13 -14.81 -5.94
CA HIS A 107 12.26 -13.93 -6.27
C HIS A 107 13.42 -13.99 -5.26
N ARG A 108 13.27 -14.73 -4.14
CA ARG A 108 14.23 -14.82 -3.02
C ARG A 108 14.64 -13.47 -2.41
N SER A 109 13.84 -12.43 -2.64
CA SER A 109 14.16 -11.06 -2.27
C SER A 109 12.88 -10.24 -2.22
N LEU A 110 12.61 -9.59 -1.09
CA LEU A 110 11.46 -8.72 -0.95
C LEU A 110 11.57 -7.49 -1.86
N ARG A 111 12.80 -7.00 -2.05
CA ARG A 111 13.07 -5.88 -2.94
C ARG A 111 12.68 -6.21 -4.38
N ASP A 112 13.06 -7.40 -4.84
CA ASP A 112 12.79 -7.83 -6.22
C ASP A 112 11.34 -8.30 -6.40
N ALA A 113 10.65 -8.64 -5.30
CA ALA A 113 9.20 -8.88 -5.30
C ALA A 113 8.39 -7.58 -5.35
N LEU A 114 8.90 -6.47 -4.79
CA LEU A 114 8.17 -5.21 -4.65
C LEU A 114 8.49 -4.18 -5.75
N ILE A 115 9.71 -4.18 -6.28
CA ILE A 115 10.16 -3.25 -7.32
C ILE A 115 10.51 -4.03 -8.58
N VAL A 116 9.93 -3.59 -9.69
CA VAL A 116 10.29 -4.07 -11.02
C VAL A 116 11.54 -3.32 -11.49
N TRP A 117 12.64 -4.03 -11.66
CA TRP A 117 13.83 -3.46 -12.27
C TRP A 117 13.68 -3.38 -13.79
N ASN A 118 13.78 -2.17 -14.34
CA ASN A 118 13.88 -2.01 -15.79
C ASN A 118 15.31 -2.34 -16.24
N THR A 119 15.67 -3.63 -16.25
CA THR A 119 16.92 -4.09 -16.86
C THR A 119 16.71 -4.22 -18.36
N ASN A 120 16.86 -3.11 -19.08
CA ASN A 120 17.06 -3.19 -20.51
C ASN A 120 18.42 -3.88 -20.75
N PRO A 121 18.51 -5.02 -21.45
CA PRO A 121 19.75 -5.78 -21.61
C PRO A 121 20.87 -4.97 -22.29
N ASP A 122 20.50 -3.95 -23.06
CA ASP A 122 21.41 -3.29 -24.00
C ASP A 122 21.98 -1.96 -23.50
N GLY A 123 21.72 -1.55 -22.26
CA GLY A 123 22.43 -0.41 -21.64
C GLY A 123 22.24 0.96 -22.30
N GLU A 124 21.45 1.07 -23.37
CA GLU A 124 21.11 2.35 -23.99
C GLU A 124 20.08 3.07 -23.12
N ALA A 125 20.57 4.05 -22.36
CA ALA A 125 19.76 5.05 -21.69
C ALA A 125 19.00 5.83 -22.78
N ARG A 126 17.77 5.38 -23.08
CA ARG A 126 16.89 6.07 -24.02
C ARG A 126 16.49 7.41 -23.41
N GLY A 127 17.25 8.45 -23.74
CA GLY A 127 16.93 9.85 -23.50
C GLY A 127 15.79 10.35 -24.40
N GLU A 128 14.71 9.58 -24.52
CA GLU A 128 13.47 10.10 -25.09
C GLU A 128 12.69 10.73 -23.94
N MET A 129 12.62 12.07 -23.90
CA MET A 129 11.62 12.77 -23.09
C MET A 129 10.24 12.29 -23.54
N LYS A 130 9.74 11.22 -22.92
CA LYS A 130 8.42 10.68 -23.19
C LYS A 130 7.42 11.76 -22.80
N ARG A 131 6.66 12.20 -23.80
CA ARG A 131 5.58 13.17 -23.67
C ARG A 131 4.69 12.77 -22.48
N LYS A 132 4.45 13.70 -21.56
CA LYS A 132 3.62 13.49 -20.36
C LYS A 132 2.29 12.84 -20.78
N ASN A 133 2.07 11.60 -20.35
CA ASN A 133 0.82 10.91 -20.64
C ASN A 133 -0.31 11.63 -19.87
N PRO A 134 -1.37 12.12 -20.54
CA PRO A 134 -2.50 12.76 -19.85
C PRO A 134 -3.12 11.86 -18.77
N LEU A 135 -3.04 10.54 -18.93
CA LEU A 135 -3.50 9.58 -17.94
C LEU A 135 -2.80 9.73 -16.58
N THR A 136 -1.49 10.03 -16.56
CA THR A 136 -0.75 10.26 -15.30
C THR A 136 -1.37 11.41 -14.50
N TRP A 137 -1.70 12.51 -15.18
CA TRP A 137 -2.29 13.69 -14.55
C TRP A 137 -3.70 13.42 -14.04
N ILE A 138 -4.48 12.64 -14.79
CA ILE A 138 -5.81 12.21 -14.36
C ILE A 138 -5.70 11.37 -13.09
N ILE A 139 -4.83 10.36 -13.06
CA ILE A 139 -4.66 9.51 -11.88
C ILE A 139 -4.15 10.31 -10.68
N ALA A 140 -3.15 11.17 -10.87
CA ALA A 140 -2.64 12.03 -9.81
C ALA A 140 -3.73 12.99 -9.28
N GLY A 141 -4.53 13.59 -10.17
CA GLY A 141 -5.65 14.44 -9.79
C GLY A 141 -6.70 13.68 -8.97
N VAL A 142 -7.10 12.49 -9.42
CA VAL A 142 -8.04 11.63 -8.68
C VAL A 142 -7.48 11.24 -7.32
N ALA A 143 -6.23 10.78 -7.25
CA ALA A 143 -5.58 10.41 -6.00
C ALA A 143 -5.52 11.59 -5.01
N PHE A 144 -5.22 12.80 -5.51
CA PHE A 144 -5.22 14.01 -4.69
C PHE A 144 -6.62 14.37 -4.17
N VAL A 145 -7.66 14.30 -5.01
CA VAL A 145 -9.05 14.54 -4.60
C VAL A 145 -9.49 13.52 -3.54
N LEU A 146 -9.15 12.25 -3.72
CA LEU A 146 -9.43 11.19 -2.76
C LEU A 146 -8.74 11.44 -1.41
N PHE A 147 -7.49 11.90 -1.41
CA PHE A 147 -6.80 12.32 -0.20
C PHE A 147 -7.50 13.48 0.50
N LEU A 148 -7.89 14.53 -0.23
CA LEU A 148 -8.63 15.67 0.35
C LEU A 148 -9.98 15.24 0.93
N TYR A 149 -10.67 14.32 0.26
CA TYR A 149 -11.92 13.75 0.77
C TYR A 149 -11.69 12.99 2.08
N PHE A 150 -10.65 12.18 2.16
CA PHE A 150 -10.30 11.49 3.40
C PHE A 150 -9.95 12.46 4.54
N LEU A 151 -9.17 13.52 4.27
CA LEU A 151 -8.92 14.57 5.25
C LEU A 151 -10.22 15.20 5.75
N TYR A 152 -11.15 15.50 4.86
CA TYR A 152 -12.48 16.01 5.21
C TYR A 152 -13.21 15.05 6.16
N VAL A 153 -13.23 13.75 5.85
CA VAL A 153 -13.86 12.72 6.71
C VAL A 153 -13.20 12.66 8.09
N CYS A 154 -11.87 12.69 8.17
CA CYS A 154 -11.13 12.69 9.44
C CYS A 154 -11.43 13.93 10.28
N VAL A 155 -11.43 15.13 9.67
CA VAL A 155 -11.79 16.38 10.37
C VAL A 155 -13.21 16.30 10.90
N ARG A 156 -14.15 15.77 10.12
CA ARG A 156 -15.54 15.58 10.55
C ARG A 156 -15.68 14.62 11.71
N ALA A 157 -14.89 13.53 11.74
CA ALA A 157 -14.88 12.59 12.86
C ALA A 157 -14.32 13.24 14.14
N ILE A 158 -13.19 13.95 14.05
CA ILE A 158 -12.56 14.66 15.17
C ILE A 158 -13.48 15.75 15.75
N GLN A 159 -14.22 16.46 14.88
CA GLN A 159 -15.18 17.48 15.32
C GLN A 159 -16.40 16.89 16.02
N ALA A 160 -16.79 15.67 15.64
CA ALA A 160 -17.96 15.01 16.22
C ALA A 160 -17.65 14.39 17.59
N GLU A 161 -16.48 13.78 17.75
CA GLU A 161 -16.08 13.15 19.01
C GLU A 161 -14.56 13.07 19.17
N SER A 162 -14.10 12.99 20.42
CA SER A 162 -12.66 12.89 20.71
C SER A 162 -12.08 11.55 20.25
N LEU A 163 -10.76 11.52 20.01
CA LEU A 163 -10.04 10.30 19.63
C LEU A 163 -10.23 9.16 20.63
N GLY A 164 -10.30 9.46 21.93
CA GLY A 164 -10.52 8.46 22.97
C GLY A 164 -11.89 7.78 22.86
N ILE A 165 -12.94 8.56 22.61
CA ILE A 165 -14.30 8.03 22.40
C ILE A 165 -14.34 7.20 21.11
N GLY A 166 -13.74 7.72 20.04
CA GLY A 166 -13.63 7.00 18.77
C GLY A 166 -12.92 5.65 18.91
N TRP A 167 -11.85 5.60 19.71
CA TRP A 167 -11.12 4.36 19.99
C TRP A 167 -11.96 3.37 20.80
N GLU A 168 -12.67 3.83 21.82
CA GLU A 168 -13.58 2.95 22.59
C GLU A 168 -14.69 2.37 21.71
N LYS A 169 -15.28 3.17 20.81
CA LYS A 169 -16.26 2.69 19.83
C LYS A 169 -15.65 1.68 18.85
N THR A 170 -14.45 1.97 18.34
CA THR A 170 -13.72 1.07 17.45
C THR A 170 -13.50 -0.30 18.08
N LYS A 171 -13.09 -0.36 19.35
CA LYS A 171 -12.89 -1.65 20.05
C LYS A 171 -14.18 -2.42 20.29
N ARG A 172 -15.30 -1.72 20.51
CA ARG A 172 -16.60 -2.33 20.82
C ARG A 172 -17.27 -2.90 19.57
N ASN A 173 -17.10 -2.25 18.42
CA ASN A 173 -17.66 -2.73 17.17
C ASN A 173 -16.63 -3.61 16.44
N PRO A 174 -16.90 -4.92 16.26
CA PRO A 174 -15.95 -5.85 15.65
C PRO A 174 -15.65 -5.54 14.18
N TRP A 175 -16.60 -4.98 13.43
CA TRP A 175 -16.40 -4.62 12.02
C TRP A 175 -15.50 -3.40 11.87
N ILE A 176 -15.69 -2.39 12.73
CA ILE A 176 -14.80 -1.22 12.76
C ILE A 176 -13.39 -1.66 13.17
N LEU A 177 -13.26 -2.49 14.21
CA LEU A 177 -11.98 -3.04 14.65
C LEU A 177 -11.29 -3.87 13.56
N LEU A 178 -12.03 -4.77 12.90
CA LEU A 178 -11.49 -5.61 11.83
C LEU A 178 -11.00 -4.76 10.66
N THR A 179 -11.79 -3.75 10.24
CA THR A 179 -11.40 -2.80 9.19
C THR A 179 -10.15 -2.01 9.59
N PHE A 180 -10.07 -1.58 10.85
CA PHE A 180 -8.90 -0.88 11.39
C PHE A 180 -7.64 -1.77 11.35
N ILE A 181 -7.73 -3.03 11.79
CA ILE A 181 -6.63 -3.99 11.73
C ILE A 181 -6.22 -4.23 10.27
N ASN A 182 -7.19 -4.34 9.36
CA ASN A 182 -6.92 -4.48 7.93
C ASN A 182 -6.12 -3.29 7.39
N ASN A 183 -6.46 -2.06 7.79
CA ASN A 183 -5.72 -0.86 7.41
C ASN A 183 -4.28 -0.85 7.92
N LEU A 184 -4.05 -1.34 9.15
CA LEU A 184 -2.70 -1.48 9.69
C LEU A 184 -1.86 -2.45 8.85
N ILE A 185 -2.46 -3.53 8.36
CA ILE A 185 -1.78 -4.50 7.50
C ILE A 185 -1.49 -3.90 6.12
N GLY A 186 -2.46 -3.16 5.56
CA GLY A 186 -2.24 -2.35 4.35
C GLY A 186 -1.08 -1.36 4.54
N LEU A 187 -0.99 -0.73 5.71
CA LEU A 187 0.10 0.20 6.03
C LEU A 187 1.46 -0.50 6.06
N VAL A 188 1.55 -1.73 6.58
CA VAL A 188 2.79 -2.54 6.53
C VAL A 188 3.26 -2.77 5.09
N PHE A 189 2.33 -3.04 4.17
CA PHE A 189 2.66 -3.10 2.74
C PHE A 189 3.22 -1.77 2.22
N VAL A 190 2.49 -0.67 2.42
CA VAL A 190 2.87 0.65 1.88
C VAL A 190 4.20 1.12 2.46
N VAL A 191 4.44 0.95 3.76
CA VAL A 191 5.71 1.27 4.41
C VAL A 191 6.85 0.44 3.87
N SER A 192 6.65 -0.87 3.68
CA SER A 192 7.67 -1.74 3.08
C SER A 192 8.01 -1.30 1.67
N TYR A 193 6.99 -0.94 0.88
CA TYR A 193 7.17 -0.38 -0.45
C TYR A 193 8.00 0.90 -0.39
N ILE A 194 7.62 1.89 0.43
CA ILE A 194 8.35 3.17 0.57
C ILE A 194 9.80 2.96 1.01
N LEU A 195 10.04 2.13 2.02
CA LEU A 195 11.39 1.85 2.49
C LEU A 195 12.27 1.31 1.36
N ILE A 196 11.72 0.45 0.51
CA ILE A 196 12.47 -0.13 -0.60
C ILE A 196 12.58 0.89 -1.75
N SER A 197 11.51 1.61 -2.08
CA SER A 197 11.43 2.60 -3.17
C SER A 197 12.07 3.95 -2.86
N GLU A 198 12.51 4.17 -1.63
CA GLU A 198 13.39 5.28 -1.21
C GLU A 198 14.77 4.77 -0.74
N GLN A 199 15.06 3.48 -0.91
CA GLN A 199 16.32 2.84 -0.52
C GLN A 199 16.69 3.03 0.96
N ALA A 200 15.67 3.09 1.82
CA ALA A 200 15.78 3.32 3.26
C ALA A 200 16.57 4.59 3.62
N THR A 201 16.54 5.60 2.75
CA THR A 201 17.19 6.90 3.00
C THR A 201 16.36 7.75 3.98
N PHE A 202 16.96 8.84 4.47
CA PHE A 202 16.27 9.82 5.32
C PHE A 202 14.99 10.39 4.67
N TYR A 203 14.88 10.36 3.34
CA TYR A 203 13.68 10.78 2.60
C TYR A 203 12.47 9.86 2.82
N ALA A 204 12.66 8.62 3.26
CA ALA A 204 11.56 7.71 3.60
C ALA A 204 10.87 8.12 4.91
N LEU A 205 11.61 8.71 5.86
CA LEU A 205 11.13 8.96 7.23
C LEU A 205 9.92 9.90 7.28
N PRO A 206 9.87 11.04 6.57
CA PRO A 206 8.69 11.89 6.54
C PRO A 206 7.44 11.16 6.02
N TRP A 207 7.59 10.30 5.01
CA TRP A 207 6.48 9.52 4.46
C TRP A 207 5.96 8.48 5.44
N ILE A 208 6.85 7.79 6.14
CA ILE A 208 6.48 6.80 7.16
C ILE A 208 5.75 7.48 8.32
N LEU A 209 6.29 8.61 8.82
CA LEU A 209 5.62 9.38 9.87
C LEU A 209 4.25 9.88 9.41
N ALA A 210 4.16 10.41 8.18
CA ALA A 210 2.90 10.85 7.61
C ALA A 210 1.89 9.69 7.49
N LEU A 211 2.29 8.48 7.08
CA LEU A 211 1.42 7.30 7.04
C LEU A 211 0.95 6.88 8.44
N VAL A 212 1.84 6.88 9.44
CA VAL A 212 1.50 6.49 10.82
C VAL A 212 0.43 7.40 11.40
N PHE A 213 0.51 8.72 11.14
CA PHE A 213 -0.46 9.68 11.66
C PHE A 213 -1.66 9.94 10.73
N GLY A 214 -1.47 9.76 9.43
CA GLY A 214 -2.43 10.11 8.38
C GLY A 214 -3.06 8.92 7.66
N GLY A 215 -2.80 7.69 8.11
CA GLY A 215 -3.35 6.47 7.54
C GLY A 215 -2.99 6.24 6.07
N ASN A 216 -3.74 5.36 5.41
CA ASN A 216 -3.60 5.07 3.98
C ASN A 216 -3.97 6.25 3.08
N GLY A 217 -4.62 7.31 3.60
CA GLY A 217 -4.77 8.57 2.88
C GLY A 217 -3.44 9.11 2.34
N VAL A 218 -2.37 9.05 3.13
CA VAL A 218 -1.04 9.51 2.72
C VAL A 218 -0.44 8.67 1.60
N SER A 219 -0.86 7.41 1.44
CA SER A 219 -0.41 6.58 0.31
C SER A 219 -0.82 7.19 -1.04
N MET A 220 -1.98 7.88 -1.11
CA MET A 220 -2.41 8.60 -2.32
C MET A 220 -1.51 9.80 -2.61
N LEU A 221 -1.09 10.55 -1.59
CA LEU A 221 -0.10 11.62 -1.77
C LEU A 221 1.24 11.06 -2.23
N TYR A 222 1.64 9.89 -1.74
CA TYR A 222 2.87 9.24 -2.17
C TYR A 222 2.80 8.82 -3.65
N VAL A 223 1.64 8.33 -4.12
CA VAL A 223 1.40 8.08 -5.55
C VAL A 223 1.58 9.36 -6.37
N VAL A 224 0.94 10.45 -5.95
CA VAL A 224 1.07 11.76 -6.62
C VAL A 224 2.53 12.19 -6.65
N HIS A 225 3.24 12.09 -5.52
CA HIS A 225 4.66 12.42 -5.42
C HIS A 225 5.49 11.62 -6.43
N LYS A 226 5.34 10.30 -6.50
CA LYS A 226 6.08 9.45 -7.44
C LYS A 226 5.75 9.78 -8.90
N MET A 227 4.50 10.10 -9.21
CA MET A 227 4.08 10.50 -10.54
C MET A 227 4.64 11.87 -10.95
N LEU A 228 4.80 12.80 -10.00
CA LEU A 228 5.36 14.13 -10.23
C LEU A 228 6.88 14.16 -10.26
N SER A 229 7.56 13.36 -9.42
CA SER A 229 9.02 13.35 -9.35
C SER A 229 9.66 12.66 -10.55
N ASN A 230 8.96 11.70 -11.16
CA ASN A 230 9.39 11.02 -12.38
C ASN A 230 8.89 11.74 -13.65
N THR A 231 9.00 13.07 -13.68
CA THR A 231 8.61 13.92 -14.81
C THR A 231 9.38 13.56 -16.09
N GLY A 232 8.75 12.78 -16.95
CA GLY A 232 9.32 12.28 -18.22
C GLY A 232 9.04 10.80 -18.45
N ALA A 233 8.65 10.07 -17.41
CA ALA A 233 8.26 8.67 -17.47
C ALA A 233 6.73 8.52 -17.59
N SER A 234 6.28 7.45 -18.25
CA SER A 234 4.90 6.99 -18.16
C SER A 234 4.51 6.73 -16.68
N PRO A 235 3.22 6.77 -16.27
CA PRO A 235 2.85 6.52 -14.87
C PRO A 235 3.34 5.16 -14.38
N LEU A 236 3.46 4.24 -15.34
CA LEU A 236 4.14 2.94 -15.26
C LEU A 236 5.61 3.10 -14.85
N GLU A 237 6.45 3.74 -15.66
CA GLU A 237 7.87 3.95 -15.32
C GLU A 237 8.04 4.74 -14.01
N ALA A 238 7.18 5.70 -13.72
CA ALA A 238 7.23 6.50 -12.49
C ALA A 238 6.98 5.68 -11.20
N MET A 239 6.19 4.60 -11.27
CA MET A 239 6.00 3.70 -10.14
C MET A 239 7.04 2.57 -10.10
N LEU A 240 7.62 2.23 -11.25
CA LEU A 240 8.50 1.06 -11.40
C LEU A 240 9.99 1.38 -11.26
N THR A 241 10.47 2.51 -11.80
CA THR A 241 11.91 2.70 -11.99
C THR A 241 12.55 3.37 -10.78
N GLN A 242 13.39 2.63 -10.06
CA GLN A 242 14.58 3.19 -9.45
C GLN A 242 15.77 2.95 -10.38
N ASN A 243 16.42 4.02 -10.83
CA ASN A 243 17.67 3.90 -11.55
C ASN A 243 18.78 3.54 -10.54
N PRO A 244 19.47 2.39 -10.66
CA PRO A 244 20.50 1.99 -9.70
C PRO A 244 21.77 2.86 -9.73
N ARG A 245 21.85 3.85 -10.65
CA ARG A 245 23.09 4.58 -10.93
C ARG A 245 23.30 5.86 -10.12
N ASP A 246 22.30 6.40 -9.45
CA ASP A 246 22.42 7.74 -8.85
C ASP A 246 22.80 7.75 -7.35
N GLY A 247 22.96 6.59 -6.70
CA GLY A 247 23.14 6.50 -5.25
C GLY A 247 24.39 5.75 -4.74
N PHE A 248 25.25 5.22 -5.62
CA PHE A 248 26.39 4.38 -5.20
C PHE A 248 27.77 4.92 -5.63
N LEU A 249 27.82 6.13 -6.19
CA LEU A 249 29.06 6.82 -6.57
C LEU A 249 29.14 8.26 -6.01
N GLN A 250 28.63 8.47 -4.79
CA GLN A 250 29.02 9.61 -3.96
C GLN A 250 29.36 9.12 -2.56
#